data_AF-A0A9E3KDK1-F1
#
_entry.id   AF-A0A9E3KDK1-F1
#
_cell.length_a   1.000
_cell.length_b   1.000
_cell.length_c   1.000
_cell.angle_alpha   90.00
_cell.angle_beta   90.00
_cell.angle_gamma   90.00
#
_symmetry.space_group_name_H-M   'P 1'
#
loop_
_entity.id
_entity.type
_entity.pdbx_description
1 polymer ?
#
loop_
_entity_poly.entity_id
_entity_poly.type
_entity_poly.pdbx_seq_one_letter_code
_entity_poly.pdbx_strand_id
1 'polypeptide(L)'
;MNSRSIETIDDVLRLSTRPVIVSHTGFKGECDNQRNLSDRHLEEIGKRNGLVGIGLWETAVCGTDAEATARSIRYVADKIGVDKVGLGSDFDGAICTHFDVAGLPNMVIALQKQGFNMQEIDKIMGGNIRDFMLRNLPME
;
A
#
# COMPACT_ATOMS: atom_id res chain seq x y z
N MET A 1 6.56 -8.60 0.44
CA MET A 1 6.94 -9.15 -0.88
C MET A 1 6.90 -8.02 -1.88
N ASN A 2 8.05 -7.50 -2.33
CA ASN A 2 8.05 -6.43 -3.32
C ASN A 2 8.99 -6.83 -4.47
N SER A 3 8.72 -6.32 -5.68
CA SER A 3 9.64 -6.39 -6.81
C SER A 3 10.08 -7.80 -7.25
N ARG A 4 9.18 -8.79 -7.23
CA ARG A 4 9.45 -10.14 -7.77
C ARG A 4 8.51 -10.48 -8.92
N SER A 5 8.87 -11.53 -9.67
CA SER A 5 8.05 -12.01 -10.79
C SER A 5 6.65 -12.38 -10.31
N ILE A 6 5.66 -12.30 -11.20
CA ILE A 6 4.26 -12.63 -10.89
C ILE A 6 4.15 -14.05 -10.34
N GLU A 7 4.95 -14.97 -10.87
CA GLU A 7 5.01 -16.37 -10.44
C GLU A 7 5.47 -16.50 -8.99
N THR A 8 6.45 -15.69 -8.58
CA THR A 8 6.92 -15.69 -7.19
C THR A 8 5.84 -15.17 -6.24
N ILE A 9 5.06 -14.18 -6.68
CA ILE A 9 3.96 -13.64 -5.90
C ILE A 9 2.87 -14.69 -5.73
N ASP A 10 2.52 -15.37 -6.83
CA ASP A 10 1.55 -16.46 -6.84
C ASP A 10 2.00 -17.62 -5.95
N ASP A 11 3.28 -17.98 -5.95
CA ASP A 11 3.81 -19.04 -5.09
C ASP A 11 3.74 -18.68 -3.60
N VAL A 12 4.09 -17.45 -3.21
CA VAL A 12 3.97 -17.07 -1.80
C VAL A 12 2.51 -16.99 -1.37
N LEU A 13 1.62 -16.48 -2.22
CA LEU A 13 0.18 -16.55 -1.95
C LEU A 13 -0.26 -18.01 -1.85
N ARG A 14 0.22 -18.93 -2.70
CA ARG A 14 -0.16 -20.34 -2.63
C ARG A 14 0.33 -21.03 -1.35
N LEU A 15 1.54 -20.71 -0.89
CA LEU A 15 2.22 -21.43 0.20
C LEU A 15 2.01 -20.80 1.59
N SER A 16 1.79 -19.49 1.68
CA SER A 16 1.69 -18.81 2.97
C SER A 16 0.38 -19.14 3.69
N THR A 17 0.50 -19.63 4.92
CA THR A 17 -0.62 -19.86 5.85
C THR A 17 -0.88 -18.67 6.78
N ARG A 18 0.02 -17.68 6.81
CA ARG A 18 -0.09 -16.45 7.61
C ARG A 18 -0.40 -15.24 6.72
N PRO A 19 -0.98 -14.16 7.29
CA PRO A 19 -1.16 -12.90 6.58
C PRO A 19 0.15 -12.40 5.97
N VAL A 20 0.10 -11.88 4.74
CA VAL A 20 1.27 -11.37 4.00
C VAL A 20 1.29 -9.84 4.01
N ILE A 21 2.50 -9.27 3.98
CA ILE A 21 2.70 -7.84 3.75
C ILE A 21 3.30 -7.64 2.35
N VAL A 22 2.70 -6.75 1.58
CA VAL A 22 3.34 -6.07 0.45
C VAL A 22 3.71 -4.69 0.94
N SER A 23 5.00 -4.41 1.15
CA SER A 23 5.42 -3.20 1.87
C SER A 23 5.44 -1.95 1.00
N HIS A 24 5.59 -2.10 -0.32
CA HIS A 24 5.45 -1.02 -1.28
C HIS A 24 5.09 -1.59 -2.66
N THR A 25 4.04 -1.07 -3.30
CA THR A 25 3.66 -1.41 -4.68
C THR A 25 2.63 -0.41 -5.22
N GLY A 26 2.33 -0.48 -6.52
CA GLY A 26 1.08 0.01 -7.10
C GLY A 26 0.19 -1.13 -7.62
N PHE A 27 -0.96 -0.76 -8.19
CA PHE A 27 -1.98 -1.70 -8.68
C PHE A 27 -2.45 -1.33 -10.09
N LYS A 28 -2.65 -2.36 -10.93
CA LYS A 28 -2.94 -2.21 -12.35
C LYS A 28 -4.27 -1.51 -12.62
N GLY A 29 -5.29 -1.73 -11.79
CA GLY A 29 -6.59 -1.09 -12.00
C GLY A 29 -6.61 0.42 -11.74
N GLU A 30 -5.56 0.98 -11.11
CA GLU A 30 -5.35 2.43 -10.99
C GLU A 30 -4.21 2.93 -11.89
N CYS A 31 -3.12 2.16 -11.99
CA CYS A 31 -1.94 2.49 -12.80
C CYS A 31 -1.40 1.23 -13.49
N ASP A 32 -1.72 1.03 -14.78
CA ASP A 32 -1.38 -0.21 -15.48
C ASP A 32 0.06 -0.22 -16.03
N ASN A 33 0.92 -1.01 -15.39
CA ASN A 33 2.27 -1.32 -15.88
C ASN A 33 2.75 -2.68 -15.35
N GLN A 34 3.94 -3.11 -15.77
CA GLN A 34 4.49 -4.43 -15.42
C GLN A 34 4.93 -4.57 -13.95
N ARG A 35 5.12 -3.46 -13.24
CA ARG A 35 5.57 -3.44 -11.84
C ARG A 35 4.41 -3.53 -10.85
N ASN A 36 3.21 -3.18 -11.30
CA ASN A 36 2.01 -3.11 -10.48
C ASN A 36 1.26 -4.44 -10.43
N LEU A 37 0.65 -4.72 -9.28
CA LEU A 37 -0.08 -5.95 -9.03
C LEU A 37 -1.47 -5.92 -9.66
N SER A 38 -1.98 -7.10 -10.05
CA SER A 38 -3.35 -7.21 -10.55
C SER A 38 -4.38 -7.08 -9.42
N ASP A 39 -5.61 -6.73 -9.77
CA ASP A 39 -6.75 -6.71 -8.84
C ASP A 39 -6.97 -8.09 -8.20
N ARG A 40 -6.72 -9.18 -8.94
CA ARG A 40 -6.75 -10.54 -8.41
C ARG A 40 -5.76 -10.70 -7.25
N HIS A 41 -4.53 -10.22 -7.41
CA HIS A 41 -3.53 -10.27 -6.34
C HIS A 41 -3.95 -9.43 -5.13
N LEU A 42 -4.48 -8.22 -5.38
CA LEU A 42 -4.98 -7.34 -4.35
C LEU A 42 -6.08 -8.01 -3.50
N GLU A 43 -7.08 -8.58 -4.17
CA GLU A 43 -8.19 -9.26 -3.51
C GLU A 43 -7.72 -10.48 -2.71
N GLU A 44 -6.78 -11.28 -3.24
CA GLU A 44 -6.22 -12.43 -2.53
C GLU A 44 -5.44 -12.01 -1.28
N ILE A 45 -4.67 -10.91 -1.33
CA ILE A 45 -4.03 -10.33 -0.14
C ILE A 45 -5.09 -9.89 0.86
N GLY A 46 -6.15 -9.21 0.39
CA GLY A 46 -7.25 -8.71 1.20
C GLY A 46 -8.04 -9.82 1.92
N LYS A 47 -8.31 -10.95 1.25
CA LYS A 47 -8.99 -12.13 1.83
C LYS A 47 -8.19 -12.79 2.95
N ARG A 48 -6.86 -12.63 2.93
CA ARG A 48 -5.93 -13.22 3.91
C ARG A 48 -5.58 -12.28 5.06
N ASN A 49 -6.31 -11.16 5.18
CA ASN A 49 -6.01 -10.09 6.13
C ASN A 49 -4.57 -9.57 6.01
N GLY A 50 -4.02 -9.59 4.79
CA GLY A 50 -2.72 -9.00 4.50
C GLY A 50 -2.76 -7.48 4.53
N LEU A 51 -1.57 -6.87 4.51
CA LEU A 51 -1.38 -5.42 4.49
C LEU A 51 -0.66 -5.00 3.21
N VAL A 52 -1.10 -3.89 2.63
CA VAL A 52 -0.53 -3.30 1.41
C VAL A 52 -0.04 -1.88 1.69
N GLY A 53 1.24 -1.63 1.44
CA GLY A 53 1.82 -0.29 1.37
C GLY A 53 1.76 0.26 -0.05
N ILE A 54 1.21 1.46 -0.21
CA ILE A 54 1.13 2.15 -1.51
C ILE A 54 2.42 2.92 -1.77
N GLY A 55 2.98 2.74 -2.97
CA GLY A 55 4.20 3.41 -3.40
C GLY A 55 4.06 4.92 -3.56
N LEU A 56 5.11 5.67 -3.19
CA LEU A 56 5.16 7.14 -3.32
C LEU A 56 6.01 7.58 -4.53
N TRP A 57 5.89 6.85 -5.65
CA TRP A 57 6.62 7.12 -6.90
C TRP A 57 5.74 6.93 -8.13
N GLU A 58 6.11 7.57 -9.24
CA GLU A 58 5.26 7.72 -10.42
C GLU A 58 4.82 6.38 -11.01
N THR A 59 5.74 5.41 -11.12
CA THR A 59 5.39 4.09 -11.67
C THR A 59 4.39 3.31 -10.80
N ALA A 60 4.27 3.61 -9.50
CA ALA A 60 3.25 2.96 -8.67
C ALA A 60 1.86 3.59 -8.89
N VAL A 61 1.78 4.91 -9.01
CA VAL A 61 0.52 5.67 -8.87
C VAL A 61 0.15 6.52 -10.09
N CYS A 62 0.93 6.43 -11.17
CA CYS A 62 0.74 7.16 -12.44
C CYS A 62 0.59 8.68 -12.24
N GLY A 63 1.37 9.25 -11.34
CA GLY A 63 1.39 10.68 -11.07
C GLY A 63 2.51 11.04 -10.10
N THR A 64 2.86 12.31 -10.05
CA THR A 64 4.08 12.80 -9.37
C THR A 64 3.83 13.54 -8.07
N ASP A 65 2.64 13.44 -7.50
CA ASP A 65 2.21 14.21 -6.34
C ASP A 65 1.52 13.34 -5.26
N ALA A 66 1.24 13.99 -4.11
CA ALA A 66 0.52 13.37 -3.00
C ALA A 66 -0.92 12.99 -3.37
N GLU A 67 -1.55 13.69 -4.33
CA GLU A 67 -2.92 13.42 -4.76
C GLU A 67 -3.02 12.12 -5.55
N ALA A 68 -2.05 11.83 -6.42
CA ALA A 68 -1.95 10.55 -7.12
C ALA A 68 -1.80 9.37 -6.14
N THR A 69 -0.96 9.56 -5.12
CA THR A 69 -0.80 8.57 -4.05
C THR A 69 -2.10 8.38 -3.26
N ALA A 70 -2.79 9.47 -2.91
CA ALA A 70 -4.05 9.40 -2.18
C ALA A 70 -5.17 8.74 -3.00
N ARG A 71 -5.24 8.98 -4.33
CA ARG A 71 -6.19 8.27 -5.23
C ARG A 71 -5.92 6.77 -5.24
N SER A 72 -4.65 6.37 -5.35
CA SER A 72 -4.26 4.96 -5.26
C SER A 72 -4.62 4.33 -3.91
N ILE A 73 -4.43 5.05 -2.79
CA ILE A 73 -4.86 4.60 -1.46
C ILE A 73 -6.39 4.42 -1.41
N ARG A 74 -7.16 5.36 -1.95
CA ARG A 74 -8.63 5.27 -2.03
C ARG A 74 -9.07 4.04 -2.82
N TYR A 75 -8.51 3.86 -4.01
CA TYR A 75 -8.78 2.71 -4.87
C TYR A 75 -8.56 1.37 -4.14
N VAL A 76 -7.43 1.22 -3.43
CA VAL A 76 -7.12 0.01 -2.68
C VAL A 76 -8.04 -0.15 -1.46
N ALA A 77 -8.30 0.94 -0.72
CA ALA A 77 -9.17 0.92 0.44
C ALA A 77 -10.62 0.55 0.08
N ASP A 78 -11.13 0.95 -1.09
CA ASP A 78 -12.45 0.54 -1.58
C ASP A 78 -12.55 -0.96 -1.88
N LYS A 79 -11.45 -1.59 -2.28
CA LYS A 79 -11.43 -3.00 -2.66
C LYS A 79 -11.24 -3.94 -1.48
N ILE A 80 -10.34 -3.61 -0.56
CA ILE A 80 -9.95 -4.54 0.52
C ILE A 80 -10.22 -4.02 1.94
N GLY A 81 -10.66 -2.77 2.06
CA GLY A 81 -10.93 -2.09 3.32
C GLY A 81 -9.75 -1.24 3.80
N VAL A 82 -10.05 -0.11 4.42
CA VAL A 82 -9.06 0.87 4.90
C VAL A 82 -8.06 0.28 5.91
N ASP A 83 -8.46 -0.72 6.68
CA ASP A 83 -7.63 -1.37 7.71
C ASP A 83 -6.47 -2.21 7.14
N LYS A 84 -6.38 -2.33 5.80
CA LYS A 84 -5.40 -3.15 5.09
C LYS A 84 -4.47 -2.34 4.20
N VAL A 85 -4.49 -1.01 4.32
CA VAL A 85 -3.71 -0.09 3.49
C VAL A 85 -2.79 0.78 4.35
N GLY A 86 -1.58 1.04 3.88
CA GLY A 86 -0.64 1.97 4.51
C GLY A 86 0.24 2.68 3.50
N LEU A 87 1.15 3.51 3.99
CA LEU A 87 2.19 4.13 3.17
C LEU A 87 3.37 3.16 2.95
N GLY A 88 3.85 3.07 1.71
CA GLY A 88 5.03 2.32 1.31
C GLY A 88 6.01 3.23 0.58
N SER A 89 6.62 4.19 1.28
CA SER A 89 7.35 5.31 0.67
C SER A 89 8.46 4.90 -0.28
N ASP A 90 9.23 3.87 0.08
CA ASP A 90 10.53 3.57 -0.56
C ASP A 90 11.50 4.77 -0.52
N PHE A 91 11.37 5.65 0.51
CA PHE A 91 12.33 6.73 0.76
C PHE A 91 13.75 6.16 0.90
N ASP A 92 14.71 6.84 0.27
CA ASP A 92 16.12 6.41 0.15
C ASP A 92 16.31 5.02 -0.50
N GLY A 93 15.29 4.53 -1.21
CA GLY A 93 15.32 3.32 -2.03
C GLY A 93 15.96 3.53 -3.40
N ALA A 94 15.48 2.80 -4.41
CA ALA A 94 16.07 2.82 -5.76
C ALA A 94 15.46 3.87 -6.71
N ILE A 95 14.57 4.73 -6.21
CA ILE A 95 13.70 5.60 -7.02
C ILE A 95 13.52 6.98 -6.37
N CYS A 96 13.33 8.01 -7.20
CA CYS A 96 12.95 9.32 -6.71
C CYS A 96 11.49 9.31 -6.27
N THR A 97 11.25 9.63 -5.01
CA THR A 97 9.90 9.85 -4.47
C THR A 97 9.41 11.26 -4.76
N HIS A 98 8.09 11.45 -4.76
CA HIS A 98 7.46 12.74 -5.09
C HIS A 98 7.79 13.89 -4.12
N PHE A 99 8.14 13.53 -2.90
CA PHE A 99 8.53 14.41 -1.81
C PHE A 99 9.42 13.63 -0.85
N ASP A 100 10.14 14.31 0.03
CA ASP A 100 10.90 13.70 1.12
C ASP A 100 10.02 13.60 2.39
N VAL A 101 10.61 13.21 3.52
CA VAL A 101 9.88 13.08 4.80
C VAL A 101 9.15 14.38 5.19
N ALA A 102 9.65 15.56 4.80
CA ALA A 102 9.02 16.84 5.11
C ALA A 102 7.71 17.06 4.34
N GLY A 103 7.46 16.29 3.26
CA GLY A 103 6.22 16.33 2.49
C GLY A 103 5.07 15.45 3.04
N LEU A 104 5.30 14.66 4.08
CA LEU A 104 4.24 13.81 4.68
C LEU A 104 2.97 14.56 5.13
N PRO A 105 3.02 15.82 5.62
CA PRO A 105 1.81 16.60 5.88
C PRO A 105 0.93 16.79 4.63
N ASN A 106 1.52 16.83 3.43
CA ASN A 106 0.75 16.94 2.17
C ASN A 106 -0.07 15.67 1.90
N MET A 107 0.37 14.50 2.40
CA MET A 107 -0.42 13.27 2.31
C MET A 107 -1.71 13.37 3.14
N VAL A 108 -1.66 13.98 4.32
CA VAL A 108 -2.87 14.18 5.15
C VAL A 108 -3.89 15.02 4.39
N ILE A 109 -3.45 16.13 3.78
CA ILE A 109 -4.32 17.00 2.97
C ILE A 109 -4.88 16.25 1.77
N ALA A 110 -4.05 15.49 1.06
CA ALA A 110 -4.46 14.72 -0.10
C ALA A 110 -5.47 13.61 0.26
N LEU A 111 -5.28 12.92 1.39
CA LEU A 111 -6.21 11.91 1.89
C LEU A 111 -7.55 12.53 2.31
N GLN A 112 -7.54 13.70 2.94
CA GLN A 112 -8.78 14.44 3.25
C GLN A 112 -9.56 14.79 1.97
N LYS A 113 -8.86 15.24 0.92
CA LYS A 113 -9.49 15.50 -0.40
C LYS A 113 -10.10 14.26 -1.03
N GLN A 114 -9.59 13.07 -0.74
CA GLN A 114 -10.16 11.77 -1.16
C GLN A 114 -11.30 11.29 -0.24
N GLY A 115 -11.72 12.10 0.73
CA GLY A 115 -12.89 11.83 1.57
C GLY A 115 -12.61 10.97 2.80
N PHE A 116 -11.35 10.67 3.11
CA PHE A 116 -11.01 9.96 4.35
C PHE A 116 -11.22 10.85 5.57
N ASN A 117 -11.81 10.27 6.61
CA ASN A 117 -11.91 10.95 7.91
C ASN A 117 -10.59 10.82 8.70
N MET A 118 -10.44 11.60 9.77
CA MET A 118 -9.19 11.63 10.55
C MET A 118 -8.81 10.28 11.18
N GLN A 119 -9.79 9.43 11.53
CA GLN A 119 -9.52 8.11 12.11
C GLN A 119 -8.98 7.15 11.05
N GLU A 120 -9.50 7.22 9.82
CA GLU A 120 -8.98 6.49 8.67
C GLU A 120 -7.58 6.96 8.28
N ILE A 121 -7.35 8.27 8.32
CA ILE A 121 -6.03 8.84 8.04
C ILE A 121 -5.01 8.35 9.07
N ASP A 122 -5.32 8.36 10.37
CA ASP A 122 -4.42 7.84 11.41
C ASP A 122 -4.05 6.36 11.16
N LYS A 123 -5.03 5.55 10.75
CA LYS A 123 -4.82 4.16 10.33
C LYS A 123 -3.87 4.06 9.14
N ILE A 124 -4.11 4.82 8.07
CA ILE A 124 -3.29 4.79 6.85
C ILE A 124 -1.86 5.28 7.11
N MET A 125 -1.71 6.34 7.89
CA MET A 125 -0.42 7.01 8.15
C MET A 125 0.50 6.18 9.07
N GLY A 126 0.00 5.14 9.73
CA GLY A 126 0.85 4.26 10.55
C GLY A 126 0.09 3.29 11.45
N GLY A 127 -1.19 3.55 11.77
CA GLY A 127 -1.97 2.66 12.64
C GLY A 127 -2.08 1.23 12.11
N ASN A 128 -2.31 1.06 10.81
CA ASN A 128 -2.50 -0.26 10.21
C ASN A 128 -1.23 -1.11 10.23
N ILE A 129 -0.06 -0.53 9.96
CA ILE A 129 1.20 -1.27 10.04
C ILE A 129 1.53 -1.66 11.48
N ARG A 130 1.32 -0.74 12.44
CA ARG A 130 1.47 -1.02 13.88
C ARG A 130 0.56 -2.19 14.30
N ASP A 131 -0.72 -2.11 13.99
CA ASP A 131 -1.71 -3.10 14.41
C ASP A 131 -1.51 -4.44 13.68
N PHE A 132 -1.03 -4.43 12.43
CA PHE A 132 -0.63 -5.64 11.73
C PHE A 132 0.54 -6.32 12.45
N MET A 133 1.60 -5.57 12.81
CA MET A 133 2.77 -6.13 13.48
C MET A 133 2.40 -6.68 14.86
N LEU A 134 1.65 -5.94 15.67
CA LEU A 134 1.22 -6.39 17.00
C LEU A 134 0.39 -7.69 16.96
N ARG A 135 -0.38 -7.91 15.90
CA ARG A 135 -1.17 -9.15 15.72
C ARG A 135 -0.35 -10.35 15.22
N ASN A 136 0.80 -10.11 14.60
CA ASN A 136 1.54 -11.14 13.87
C ASN A 136 2.94 -11.43 14.42
N LEU A 137 3.46 -10.61 15.33
CA LEU A 137 4.71 -10.88 16.04
C LEU A 137 4.47 -11.86 17.21
N PRO A 138 5.47 -12.68 17.57
CA PRO A 138 5.39 -13.52 18.76
C PRO A 138 5.17 -12.65 20.00
N MET A 139 4.26 -13.07 20.86
CA MET A 139 4.19 -12.56 22.23
C MET A 139 5.23 -13.37 23.01
N GLU A 140 6.33 -12.74 23.41
CA GLU A 140 7.18 -13.29 24.47
C GLU A 140 6.42 -13.34 25.80
#